data_AF-A0A1E3PKC6-F1
#
_entry.id   AF-A0A1E3PKC6-F1
#
_cell.length_a   1.000
_cell.length_b   1.000
_cell.length_c   1.000
_cell.angle_alpha   90.00
_cell.angle_beta   90.00
_cell.angle_gamma   90.00
#
_symmetry.space_group_name_H-M   'P 1'
#
loop_
_entity.id
_entity.type
_entity.pdbx_description
1 polymer ?
#
loop_
_entity_poly.entity_id
_entity_poly.type
_entity_poly.pdbx_seq_one_letter_code
_entity_poly.pdbx_strand_id
1 'polypeptide(L)' 'MDQSYTVGNDPSSKILGILGMDGIGRAVREQSKALGFKKIIYNSPNKLSNELADGAEYVSFENLLASSDIIIN' A
#
# COMPACT_ATOMS: atom_id res chain seq x y z
N MET A 1 33.18 -8.77 18.00
CA MET A 1 32.00 -9.24 17.25
C MET A 1 30.89 -8.23 17.49
N ASP A 2 30.71 -7.28 16.57
CA ASP A 2 29.55 -6.37 16.57
C ASP A 2 28.49 -7.02 15.67
N GLN A 3 27.49 -7.68 16.26
CA GLN A 3 26.34 -8.17 15.52
C GLN A 3 25.29 -7.06 15.50
N SER A 4 25.38 -6.16 14.53
CA SER A 4 24.35 -5.15 14.28
C SER A 4 23.10 -5.86 13.77
N TYR A 5 22.13 -6.11 14.66
CA TYR A 5 20.85 -6.70 14.34
C TYR A 5 20.03 -5.68 13.53
N THR A 6 19.78 -5.93 12.25
CA THR A 6 18.80 -5.14 11.48
C THR A 6 17.44 -5.36 12.12
N VAL A 7 16.94 -4.37 12.86
CA VAL A 7 15.56 -4.34 13.31
C VAL A 7 14.67 -4.38 12.07
N GLY A 8 13.75 -5.35 12.00
CA GLY A 8 12.78 -5.43 10.89
C GLY A 8 11.97 -4.14 10.81
N ASN A 9 11.70 -3.66 9.59
CA ASN A 9 10.86 -2.48 9.41
C ASN A 9 9.44 -2.80 9.91
N ASP A 10 8.99 -2.04 10.91
CA ASP A 10 7.62 -2.11 11.39
C ASP A 10 6.63 -1.57 10.32
N PRO A 11 5.65 -2.37 9.89
CA PRO A 11 4.71 -1.96 8.85
C PRO A 11 3.75 -0.85 9.31
N SER A 12 3.55 -0.67 10.62
CA SER A 12 2.59 0.31 11.15
C SER A 12 2.99 1.76 10.96
N SER A 13 4.24 2.02 10.60
CA SER A 13 4.70 3.36 10.20
C SER A 13 4.74 3.57 8.68
N LYS A 14 4.37 2.57 7.87
CA LYS A 14 4.66 2.51 6.44
C LYS A 14 3.42 2.69 5.57
N ILE A 15 3.63 3.25 4.38
CA ILE A 15 2.61 3.43 3.35
C ILE A 15 2.75 2.34 2.29
N LEU A 16 1.65 1.63 2.05
CA LEU A 16 1.54 0.65 0.97
C LEU A 16 0.92 1.29 -0.27
N GLY A 17 1.64 1.27 -1.39
CA GLY A 17 1.16 1.66 -2.72
C GLY A 17 0.72 0.45 -3.53
N ILE A 18 -0.48 0.51 -4.10
CA ILE A 18 -1.01 -0.53 -5.00
C ILE A 18 -1.18 0.07 -6.40
N LEU A 19 -0.38 -0.39 -7.35
CA LEU A 19 -0.45 -0.01 -8.75
C LEU A 19 -1.39 -0.96 -9.50
N GLY A 20 -2.62 -0.54 -9.76
CA GLY A 20 -3.64 -1.36 -10.39
C GLY A 20 -4.54 -2.04 -9.36
N MET A 21 -5.71 -1.45 -9.11
CA MET A 21 -6.65 -1.95 -8.10
C MET A 21 -7.77 -2.82 -8.71
N ASP A 22 -7.38 -3.86 -9.44
CA ASP A 22 -8.29 -4.89 -9.98
C ASP A 22 -8.55 -6.01 -8.94
N GLY A 23 -8.90 -7.24 -9.33
CA GLY A 23 -9.09 -8.38 -8.43
C GLY A 23 -7.88 -8.66 -7.55
N ILE A 24 -6.67 -8.64 -8.13
CA ILE A 24 -5.42 -8.88 -7.40
C ILE A 24 -5.15 -7.74 -6.41
N GLY A 25 -5.19 -6.49 -6.87
CA GLY A 25 -4.98 -5.32 -5.99
C GLY A 25 -5.97 -5.26 -4.82
N ARG A 26 -7.24 -5.64 -5.04
CA ARG A 26 -8.24 -5.75 -3.96
C ARG A 26 -7.93 -6.87 -2.96
N ALA A 27 -7.45 -8.02 -3.42
CA ALA A 27 -7.04 -9.12 -2.57
C ALA A 27 -5.79 -8.76 -1.75
N VAL A 28 -4.80 -8.11 -2.37
CA VAL A 28 -3.60 -7.60 -1.69
C VAL A 28 -3.97 -6.58 -0.62
N ARG A 29 -4.84 -5.61 -0.94
CA ARG A 29 -5.37 -4.63 0.01
C ARG A 29 -6.05 -5.30 1.21
N GLU A 30 -6.89 -6.31 0.97
CA GLU A 30 -7.56 -7.06 2.05
C GLU A 30 -6.56 -7.74 2.98
N GLN A 31 -5.57 -8.44 2.42
CA GLN A 31 -4.52 -9.09 3.22
C GLN A 31 -3.67 -8.06 3.98
N SER A 32 -3.46 -6.88 3.38
CA SER A 32 -2.65 -5.81 3.95
C SER A 32 -3.30 -5.14 5.16
N LYS A 33 -4.62 -5.25 5.35
CA LYS A 33 -5.28 -4.79 6.57
C LYS A 33 -4.75 -5.48 7.82
N ALA A 34 -4.47 -6.78 7.73
CA ALA A 34 -3.93 -7.55 8.84
C ALA A 34 -2.47 -7.22 9.15
N LEU A 35 -1.76 -6.63 8.18
CA LEU A 35 -0.35 -6.21 8.32
C LEU A 35 -0.21 -4.84 9.01
N GLY A 36 -1.32 -4.13 9.23
CA GLY A 36 -1.35 -2.93 10.06
C GLY A 36 -0.65 -1.72 9.46
N PHE A 37 -0.57 -1.60 8.12
CA PHE A 37 0.01 -0.41 7.47
C PHE A 37 -0.63 0.90 7.92
N LYS A 38 0.17 1.95 8.01
CA LYS A 38 -0.32 3.30 8.36
C LYS A 38 -1.37 3.79 7.38
N LYS A 39 -1.13 3.55 6.09
CA LYS A 39 -1.99 4.00 5.00
C LYS A 39 -1.81 3.09 3.79
N ILE A 40 -2.92 2.89 3.07
CA ILE A 40 -2.91 2.24 1.76
C ILE A 40 -3.31 3.29 0.73
N ILE A 41 -2.47 3.48 -0.29
CA ILE A 41 -2.73 4.37 -1.42
C ILE A 41 -2.73 3.54 -2.71
N TYR A 42 -3.49 3.96 -3.71
CA TYR A 42 -3.56 3.25 -4.98
C TYR A 42 -3.65 4.18 -6.16
N ASN A 43 -3.17 3.70 -7.31
CA ASN A 43 -3.41 4.30 -8.60
C ASN A 43 -4.01 3.25 -9.54
N SER A 44 -4.98 3.67 -10.33
CA SER A 44 -5.60 2.86 -11.37
C SER A 44 -6.07 3.79 -12.49
N PRO A 45 -6.13 3.30 -13.75
CA PRO A 45 -6.64 4.08 -14.87
C PRO A 45 -8.08 4.58 -14.64
N ASN A 46 -8.89 3.81 -13.91
CA ASN A 46 -10.22 4.23 -13.46
C ASN A 46 -10.25 4.27 -11.93
N LYS A 47 -10.69 5.39 -11.34
CA LYS A 47 -10.87 5.51 -9.90
C LYS A 47 -12.05 4.65 -9.44
N LEU A 48 -11.80 3.80 -8.44
CA LEU A 48 -12.84 2.99 -7.79
C LEU A 48 -13.81 3.86 -6.97
N SER A 49 -15.04 3.37 -6.84
CA SER A 49 -16.00 3.87 -5.85
C SER A 49 -15.50 3.66 -4.42
N ASN A 50 -16.01 4.44 -3.48
CA ASN A 50 -15.57 4.39 -2.08
C ASN A 50 -15.71 3.01 -1.45
N GLU A 51 -16.78 2.27 -1.80
CA GLU A 51 -17.01 0.89 -1.35
C GLU A 51 -15.97 -0.09 -1.88
N LEU A 52 -15.50 0.07 -3.13
CA LEU A 52 -14.50 -0.82 -3.72
C LEU A 52 -13.07 -0.45 -3.31
N ALA A 53 -12.83 0.83 -3.01
CA ALA A 53 -11.56 1.30 -2.48
C ALA A 53 -11.34 0.83 -1.03
N ASP A 54 -12.43 0.70 -0.27
CA ASP A 54 -12.47 0.15 1.09
C ASP A 54 -11.34 0.69 1.99
N GLY A 55 -11.32 2.02 2.12
CA GLY A 55 -10.36 2.76 2.95
C GLY A 55 -9.02 3.09 2.28
N ALA A 56 -8.74 2.59 1.08
CA ALA A 56 -7.56 2.99 0.32
C ALA A 56 -7.76 4.37 -0.35
N GLU A 57 -6.70 5.18 -0.39
CA GLU A 57 -6.75 6.51 -1.00
C GLU A 57 -6.30 6.48 -2.46
N TYR A 58 -7.11 7.03 -3.36
CA TYR A 58 -6.73 7.20 -4.76
C TYR A 58 -5.74 8.37 -4.91
N VAL A 59 -4.61 8.11 -5.53
CA VAL A 59 -3.57 9.12 -5.83
C VAL A 59 -3.13 9.02 -7.29
N SER A 60 -2.55 10.10 -7.81
CA SER A 60 -1.86 10.07 -9.11
C SER A 60 -0.66 9.12 -9.08
N PHE A 61 -0.25 8.61 -10.24
CA PHE A 61 0.90 7.70 -10.35
C PHE A 61 2.17 8.28 -9.72
N GLU A 62 2.48 9.56 -9.98
CA GLU A 62 3.64 10.24 -9.39
C GLU A 62 3.58 10.29 -7.86
N ASN A 63 2.40 10.57 -7.28
CA ASN A 63 2.22 10.57 -5.83
C ASN A 63 2.34 9.17 -5.22
N LEU A 64 1.89 8.14 -5.95
CA LEU A 64 2.08 6.75 -5.54
C LEU A 64 3.57 6.43 -5.45
N LEU A 65 4.36 6.78 -6.47
CA LEU A 65 5.81 6.56 -6.47
C LEU A 65 6.53 7.36 -5.38
N ALA A 66 6.12 8.60 -5.14
CA ALA A 66 6.78 9.49 -4.18
C ALA A 66 6.46 9.17 -2.71
N SER A 67 5.25 8.66 -2.43
CA SER A 67 4.77 8.49 -1.05
C SER A 67 4.81 7.06 -0.54
N SER A 68 4.87 6.06 -1.42
CA SER A 68 4.83 4.65 -1.00
C SER A 68 6.18 4.19 -0.48
N ASP A 69 6.20 3.57 0.69
CA ASP A 69 7.39 2.85 1.17
C ASP A 69 7.54 1.50 0.45
N ILE A 70 6.40 0.89 0.08
CA ILE A 70 6.30 -0.41 -0.59
C ILE A 70 5.31 -0.28 -1.73
N ILE A 71 5.63 -0.81 -2.91
CA ILE A 71 4.76 -0.79 -4.08
C ILE A 71 4.52 -2.21 -4.58
N ILE A 72 3.27 -2.54 -4.89
CA ILE A 72 2.84 -3.83 -5.46
C ILE A 72 2.06 -3.58 -6.75
N ASN A 73 2.20 -4.46 -7.76
CA ASN A 73 1.48 -4.41 -9.04
C ASN A 73 0.41 -5.52 -9.18
#